data_AF-A0A0G0K4S7-F1
#
_entry.id   AF-A0A0G0K4S7-F1
#
_cell.length_a   1.000
_cell.length_b   1.000
_cell.length_c   1.000
_cell.angle_alpha   90.00
_cell.angle_beta   90.00
_cell.angle_gamma   90.00
#
_symmetry.space_group_name_H-M   'P 1'
#
loop_
_entity.id
_entity.type
_entity.pdbx_description
1 polymer ?
#
loop_
_entity_poly.entity_id
_entity_poly.type
_entity_poly.pdbx_seq_one_letter_code
_entity_poly.pdbx_strand_id
1 'polypeptide(L)'
;MFGNASWLSWSLFAFYESPRASLDVWLLLAEISKTTTVDKLLMASIPVVIYTIMRYESLIFEGKSEAPEKIILSDKGLITSVFIWFMMVYWVYYVAVV
;
A
#
# COMPACT_ATOMS: atom_id res chain seq x y z
N MET A 1 7.35 18.06 -4.76
CA MET A 1 7.11 17.76 -3.33
C MET A 1 5.64 17.55 -2.99
N PHE A 2 4.67 18.28 -3.58
CA PHE A 2 3.24 18.12 -3.30
C PHE A 2 2.69 16.70 -3.59
N GLY A 3 3.03 16.14 -4.76
CA GLY A 3 2.63 14.78 -5.13
C GLY A 3 3.04 13.74 -4.08
N ASN A 4 4.22 13.90 -3.49
CA ASN A 4 4.74 12.99 -2.46
C ASN A 4 4.04 13.11 -1.10
N ALA A 5 3.26 14.17 -0.85
CA ALA A 5 2.43 14.28 0.35
C ALA A 5 1.01 13.75 0.10
N SER A 6 0.47 13.94 -1.11
CA SER A 6 -0.91 13.59 -1.46
C SER A 6 -1.19 12.09 -1.38
N TRP A 7 -0.38 11.26 -2.04
CA TRP A 7 -0.49 9.79 -2.00
C TRP A 7 -0.24 9.19 -0.59
N LEU A 8 0.65 9.79 0.22
CA LEU A 8 0.86 9.36 1.62
C LEU A 8 -0.34 9.70 2.50
N SER A 9 -0.91 10.89 2.31
CA SER A 9 -2.15 11.30 2.98
C SER A 9 -3.32 10.41 2.58
N TRP A 10 -3.43 10.05 1.29
CA TRP A 10 -4.46 9.13 0.80
C TRP A 10 -4.29 7.71 1.37
N SER A 11 -3.05 7.21 1.47
CA SER A 11 -2.75 5.90 2.06
C SER A 11 -3.11 5.85 3.55
N LEU A 12 -2.82 6.92 4.30
CA LEU A 12 -3.24 7.04 5.70
C LEU A 12 -4.76 7.11 5.80
N PHE A 13 -5.43 7.90 4.96
CA PHE A 13 -6.90 7.97 4.95
C PHE A 13 -7.54 6.60 4.68
N ALA A 14 -7.07 5.87 3.66
CA ALA A 14 -7.70 4.61 3.23
C ALA A 14 -7.56 3.46 4.24
N PHE A 15 -6.45 3.41 4.99
CA PHE A 15 -6.13 2.25 5.83
C PHE A 15 -6.04 2.56 7.34
N TYR A 16 -6.01 3.84 7.72
CA TYR A 16 -5.93 4.29 9.11
C TYR A 16 -7.25 4.85 9.64
N GLU A 17 -8.32 4.91 8.83
CA GLU A 17 -9.62 5.34 9.33
C GLU A 17 -10.11 4.35 10.41
N SER A 18 -10.30 4.87 11.63
CA SER A 18 -10.85 4.09 12.73
C SER A 18 -12.31 3.75 12.41
N PRO A 19 -12.77 2.51 12.68
CA PRO A 19 -14.19 2.20 12.69
C PRO A 19 -14.94 3.25 13.52
N ARG A 20 -16.07 3.76 13.01
CA ARG A 20 -16.88 4.76 13.72
C ARG A 20 -17.33 4.16 15.06
N ALA A 21 -16.81 4.72 16.16
CA ALA A 21 -17.09 4.25 17.51
C ALA A 21 -18.59 4.40 17.81
N SER A 22 -19.30 3.27 17.77
CA SER A 22 -20.71 3.15 18.14
C SER A 22 -20.93 2.09 19.23
N LEU A 23 -19.84 1.56 19.81
CA LEU A 23 -19.87 0.39 20.68
C LEU A 23 -19.32 0.68 22.07
N ASP A 24 -19.85 -0.06 23.05
CA ASP A 24 -19.50 -0.01 24.46
C ASP A 24 -17.98 -0.08 24.70
N VAL A 25 -17.49 0.61 25.74
CA VAL A 25 -16.05 0.76 26.04
C VAL A 25 -15.33 -0.60 26.13
N TRP A 26 -16.01 -1.65 26.58
CA TRP A 26 -15.50 -3.03 26.62
C TRP A 26 -15.30 -3.66 25.23
N LEU A 27 -16.19 -3.34 24.29
CA LEU A 27 -16.07 -3.72 22.89
C LEU A 27 -14.99 -2.90 22.18
N LEU A 28 -14.82 -1.63 22.53
CA LEU A 28 -13.74 -0.78 22.02
C LEU A 28 -12.35 -1.33 22.40
N LEU A 29 -12.15 -1.83 23.62
CA LEU A 29 -10.90 -2.52 24.00
C LEU A 29 -10.71 -3.84 23.22
N ALA A 30 -11.79 -4.59 22.96
CA ALA A 30 -11.73 -5.78 22.11
C ALA A 30 -11.42 -5.45 20.63
N GLU A 31 -11.88 -4.30 20.12
CA GLU A 31 -11.58 -3.79 18.77
C GLU A 31 -10.12 -3.30 18.67
N ILE A 32 -9.56 -2.71 19.73
CA ILE A 32 -8.13 -2.37 19.81
C ILE A 32 -7.27 -3.64 19.72
N SER A 33 -7.73 -4.74 20.35
CA SER A 33 -7.08 -6.06 20.24
C SER A 33 -7.13 -6.65 18.83
N LYS A 34 -8.05 -6.22 17.95
CA LYS A 34 -8.00 -6.53 16.50
C LYS A 34 -6.97 -5.66 15.79
N THR A 35 -5.71 -5.82 16.14
CA THR A 35 -4.59 -5.28 15.35
C THR A 35 -4.44 -6.03 14.00
N THR A 36 -5.10 -7.18 13.86
CA THR A 36 -5.15 -8.02 12.65
C THR A 36 -6.42 -7.78 11.81
N THR A 37 -6.96 -6.57 11.76
CA THR A 37 -7.99 -6.27 10.74
C THR A 37 -7.33 -6.19 9.36
N VAL A 38 -8.07 -6.62 8.32
CA VAL A 38 -7.64 -6.57 6.91
C VAL A 38 -7.05 -5.19 6.57
N ASP A 39 -7.74 -4.12 6.96
CA ASP A 39 -7.35 -2.74 6.64
C ASP A 39 -6.00 -2.35 7.26
N LYS A 40 -5.75 -2.75 8.51
CA LYS A 40 -4.47 -2.49 9.20
C LYS A 40 -3.33 -3.32 8.61
N LEU A 41 -3.61 -4.57 8.23
CA LEU A 41 -2.61 -5.42 7.56
C LEU A 41 -2.24 -4.89 6.17
N LEU A 42 -3.19 -4.29 5.45
CA LEU A 42 -2.92 -3.65 4.16
C LEU A 42 -2.02 -2.41 4.28
N MET A 43 -1.92 -1.77 5.46
CA MET A 43 -0.93 -0.71 5.70
C MET A 43 0.51 -1.17 5.47
N ALA A 44 0.80 -2.45 5.70
CA ALA A 44 2.13 -3.01 5.46
C ALA A 44 2.52 -2.97 3.97
N SER A 45 1.55 -2.85 3.05
CA SER A 45 1.81 -2.72 1.61
C SER A 45 2.28 -1.32 1.19
N ILE A 46 2.07 -0.30 2.04
CA ILE A 46 2.39 1.12 1.73
C ILE A 46 3.86 1.32 1.35
N PRO A 47 4.87 0.82 2.09
CA PRO A 47 6.28 1.00 1.72
C PRO A 47 6.65 0.42 0.35
N VAL A 48 6.03 -0.70 -0.06
CA VAL A 48 6.26 -1.33 -1.36
C VAL A 48 5.67 -0.50 -2.50
N VAL A 49 4.47 0.04 -2.30
CA VAL A 49 3.85 0.99 -3.24
C VAL A 49 4.70 2.25 -3.34
N ILE A 50 5.22 2.75 -2.20
CA ILE A 50 6.13 3.89 -2.14
C ILE A 50 7.37 3.67 -3.00
N TYR A 51 8.04 2.55 -2.80
CA TYR A 51 9.19 2.18 -3.60
C TYR A 51 8.87 2.13 -5.10
N THR A 52 7.73 1.52 -5.47
CA THR A 52 7.33 1.36 -6.88
C THR A 52 7.14 2.71 -7.58
N ILE A 53 6.44 3.65 -6.95
CA ILE A 53 6.18 4.98 -7.52
C ILE A 53 7.49 5.77 -7.64
N MET A 54 8.33 5.77 -6.59
CA MET A 54 9.62 6.46 -6.62
C MET A 54 10.55 5.88 -7.69
N ARG A 55 10.56 4.56 -7.87
CA ARG A 55 11.35 3.89 -8.92
C ARG A 55 10.85 4.24 -10.31
N TYR A 56 9.54 4.30 -10.50
CA TYR A 56 8.96 4.71 -11.77
C TYR A 56 9.31 6.17 -12.09
N GLU A 57 9.17 7.07 -11.12
CA GLU A 57 9.52 8.48 -11.26
C GLU A 57 11.01 8.66 -11.61
N SER A 58 11.91 7.92 -10.95
CA SER A 58 13.35 7.99 -11.27
C SER A 58 13.64 7.59 -12.72
N LEU A 59 12.94 6.58 -13.24
CA LEU A 59 13.12 6.11 -14.63
C LEU A 59 12.61 7.13 -15.65
N ILE A 60 11.56 7.90 -15.32
CA ILE A 60 11.10 9.02 -16.15
C ILE A 60 12.18 10.10 -16.22
N PHE A 61 12.78 10.45 -15.08
CA PHE A 61 13.86 11.45 -15.02
C PHE A 61 15.14 11.02 -15.74
N GLU A 62 15.39 9.71 -15.89
CA GLU A 62 16.46 9.15 -16.72
C GLU A 62 16.21 9.29 -18.23
N GLY A 63 15.10 9.91 -18.66
CA GLY A 63 14.78 10.13 -20.07
C GLY A 63 14.06 8.98 -20.75
N LYS A 64 13.53 8.00 -19.99
CA LYS A 64 12.77 6.86 -20.54
C LYS A 64 11.28 7.18 -20.72
N SER A 65 10.89 8.45 -20.87
CA SER A 65 9.47 8.87 -20.81
C SER A 65 8.61 8.43 -22.00
N GLU A 66 9.23 8.02 -23.12
CA GLU A 66 8.53 7.87 -24.41
C GLU A 66 7.65 6.61 -24.51
N ALA A 67 7.80 5.62 -23.63
CA ALA A 67 7.00 4.39 -23.68
C ALA A 67 6.76 3.78 -22.27
N PRO A 68 5.68 4.17 -21.57
CA PRO A 68 5.43 3.74 -20.18
C PRO A 68 5.27 2.22 -20.02
N GLU A 69 4.63 1.57 -21.00
CA GLU A 69 4.48 0.11 -21.05
C GLU A 69 5.83 -0.62 -21.13
N LYS A 70 6.79 -0.08 -21.87
CA LYS A 70 8.15 -0.63 -21.94
C LYS A 70 8.88 -0.46 -20.62
N ILE A 71 8.73 0.67 -19.93
CA ILE A 71 9.38 0.91 -18.63
C ILE A 71 8.95 -0.13 -17.61
N ILE A 72 7.64 -0.34 -17.50
CA ILE A 72 7.05 -1.28 -16.53
C ILE A 72 7.48 -2.72 -16.83
N LEU A 73 7.56 -3.11 -18.11
CA LEU A 73 7.90 -4.46 -18.52
C LEU A 73 9.42 -4.72 -18.67
N SER A 74 10.25 -3.68 -18.63
CA SER A 74 11.72 -3.82 -18.78
C SER A 74 12.47 -3.70 -17.45
N ASP A 75 11.97 -2.90 -16.51
CA ASP A 75 12.65 -2.69 -15.24
C ASP A 75 12.36 -3.82 -14.25
N LYS A 76 13.38 -4.63 -13.95
CA LYS A 76 13.29 -5.74 -12.99
C LYS A 76 12.84 -5.27 -11.61
N GLY A 77 13.22 -4.04 -11.20
CA GLY A 77 12.84 -3.46 -9.92
C GLY A 77 11.32 -3.24 -9.83
N LEU A 78 10.74 -2.59 -10.84
CA LEU A 78 9.29 -2.38 -10.94
C LEU A 78 8.50 -3.69 -10.99
N ILE A 79 8.93 -4.66 -11.81
CA ILE A 79 8.23 -5.95 -11.92
C ILE A 79 8.26 -6.67 -10.57
N THR A 80 9.42 -6.69 -9.90
CA THR A 80 9.58 -7.36 -8.61
C THR A 80 8.73 -6.70 -7.54
N SER A 81 8.66 -5.37 -7.50
CA SER A 81 7.86 -4.66 -6.49
C SER A 81 6.36 -4.85 -6.70
N VAL A 82 5.87 -4.85 -7.95
CA VAL A 82 4.48 -5.15 -8.28
C VAL A 82 4.12 -6.58 -7.89
N PHE A 83 5.02 -7.54 -8.15
CA PHE A 83 4.83 -8.94 -7.77
C PHE A 83 4.78 -9.13 -6.24
N ILE A 84 5.70 -8.50 -5.51
CA ILE A 84 5.70 -8.50 -4.04
C ILE A 84 4.40 -7.88 -3.51
N TRP A 85 3.95 -6.76 -4.07
CA TRP A 85 2.70 -6.12 -3.67
C TRP A 85 1.50 -7.04 -3.90
N PHE A 86 1.40 -7.70 -5.07
CA PHE A 86 0.34 -8.69 -5.35
C PHE A 86 0.35 -9.86 -4.35
N MET A 87 1.54 -10.39 -4.04
CA MET A 87 1.71 -11.44 -3.03
C MET A 87 1.23 -10.98 -1.65
N MET A 88 1.56 -9.75 -1.25
CA MET A 88 1.12 -9.18 0.03
C MET A 88 -0.39 -9.02 0.09
N VAL A 89 -1.01 -8.47 -0.95
CA VAL A 89 -2.48 -8.29 -1.01
C VAL A 89 -3.18 -9.66 -0.97
N TYR A 90 -2.71 -10.63 -1.76
CA TYR A 90 -3.25 -11.99 -1.75
C TYR A 90 -3.11 -12.63 -0.36
N TRP A 91 -1.94 -12.51 0.27
CA TRP A 91 -1.70 -13.02 1.62
C TRP A 91 -2.66 -12.42 2.64
N VAL A 92 -2.86 -11.10 2.62
CA VAL A 92 -3.73 -10.42 3.58
C VAL A 92 -5.18 -10.85 3.43
N TYR A 93 -5.69 -10.98 2.20
CA TYR A 93 -7.10 -11.35 1.98
C TYR A 93 -7.41 -12.83 2.18
N TYR A 94 -6.49 -13.73 1.81
CA TYR A 94 -6.79 -15.17 1.75
C TYR A 94 -6.10 -16.02 2.82
N VAL A 95 -5.05 -15.50 3.47
CA VAL A 95 -4.25 -16.28 4.44
C VAL A 95 -4.27 -15.65 5.83
N ALA A 96 -4.07 -14.33 5.93
CA ALA A 96 -3.86 -13.67 7.22
C ALA A 96 -5.13 -13.49 8.06
N VAL A 97 -6.31 -13.61 7.45
CA VAL A 97 -7.62 -13.30 8.08
C VAL A 97 -8.54 -14.54 8.14
N VAL A 98 -8.03 -15.71 7.73
CA VAL A 98 -8.66 -17.03 7.91
C VAL A 98 -8.15 -17.67 9.20
#